data_AF-A0A4P5SR17-F1
#
_entry.id   AF-A0A4P5SR17-F1
#
_cell.length_a   1.000
_cell.length_b   1.000
_cell.length_c   1.000
_cell.angle_alpha   90.00
_cell.angle_beta   90.00
_cell.angle_gamma   90.00
#
_symmetry.space_group_name_H-M   'P 1'
#
loop_
_entity.id
_entity.type
_entity.pdbx_description
1 polymer ?
#
loop_
_entity_poly.entity_id
_entity_poly.type
_entity_poly.pdbx_seq_one_letter_code
_entity_poly.pdbx_strand_id
1 'polypeptide(L)' 'MDQTKNIAVADNKIDNSPLIIDIGKQSRKSVRSLRKGKGKLLGKVDTQIQRLVQMGEINNDAQTVIVVVSPKKKRLSWF' A
#
# COMPACT_ATOMS: atom_id res chain seq x y z
N MET A 1 45.29 -10.63 -8.26
CA MET A 1 45.21 -9.17 -8.39
C MET A 1 43.96 -8.86 -9.18
N ASP A 2 42.97 -8.37 -8.45
CA ASP A 2 41.55 -8.41 -8.76
C ASP A 2 41.12 -7.47 -9.89
N GLN A 3 40.20 -7.95 -10.72
CA GLN A 3 39.34 -7.09 -11.54
C GLN A 3 37.89 -7.59 -11.47
N THR A 4 37.25 -7.41 -10.30
CA THR A 4 35.78 -7.38 -10.20
C THR A 4 35.31 -5.99 -10.63
N LYS A 5 35.26 -5.76 -11.94
CA LYS A 5 34.61 -4.58 -12.50
C LYS A 5 33.09 -4.76 -12.47
N ASN A 6 32.43 -3.72 -11.98
CA ASN A 6 31.02 -3.37 -12.20
C ASN A 6 29.97 -4.18 -11.44
N ILE A 7 29.89 -3.93 -10.13
CA ILE A 7 28.59 -3.86 -9.48
C ILE A 7 28.21 -2.39 -9.54
N ALA A 8 27.36 -2.03 -10.51
CA ALA A 8 26.62 -0.78 -10.43
C ALA A 8 25.75 -0.87 -9.17
N VAL A 9 26.30 -0.43 -8.05
CA VAL A 9 25.52 -0.08 -6.87
C VAL A 9 24.72 1.12 -7.30
N ALA A 10 23.59 0.87 -7.96
CA ALA A 10 22.51 1.82 -7.98
C ALA A 10 22.23 2.09 -6.51
N ASP A 11 22.60 3.29 -6.06
CA ASP A 11 22.13 3.84 -4.80
C ASP A 11 20.61 3.71 -4.81
N ASN A 12 20.12 2.59 -4.30
CA ASN A 12 18.71 2.39 -3.98
C ASN A 12 18.48 3.33 -2.81
N LYS A 13 18.24 4.59 -3.16
CA LYS A 13 17.70 5.60 -2.28
C LYS A 13 16.50 4.93 -1.63
N ILE A 14 16.66 4.50 -0.38
CA ILE A 14 15.52 4.14 0.46
C ILE A 14 14.85 5.47 0.72
N ASP A 15 14.07 5.90 -0.27
CA ASP A 15 13.23 7.06 -0.15
C ASP A 15 12.24 6.65 0.95
N ASN A 16 12.47 7.15 2.16
CA ASN A 16 11.55 7.09 3.31
C ASN A 16 10.24 7.84 3.04
N SER A 17 9.92 8.04 1.75
CA SER A 17 8.70 8.60 1.23
C SER A 17 7.55 7.67 1.58
N PRO A 18 6.44 8.21 2.11
CA PRO A 18 5.28 7.41 2.43
C PRO A 18 4.69 6.77 1.18
N LEU A 19 4.35 5.49 1.27
CA LEU A 19 3.60 4.80 0.22
C LEU A 19 2.12 5.14 0.35
N ILE A 20 1.56 5.75 -0.69
CA ILE A 20 0.14 6.07 -0.78
C ILE A 20 -0.52 5.02 -1.69
N ILE A 21 -1.43 4.23 -1.13
CA ILE A 21 -2.22 3.25 -1.90
C ILE A 21 -3.65 3.76 -2.03
N ASP A 22 -4.09 4.09 -3.26
CA ASP A 22 -5.48 4.40 -3.56
C ASP A 22 -6.27 3.11 -3.83
N ILE A 23 -7.14 2.75 -2.88
CA ILE A 23 -8.05 1.61 -2.94
C ILE A 23 -9.48 2.00 -3.36
N GLY A 24 -9.66 3.24 -3.81
CA GLY A 24 -10.89 3.78 -4.35
C GLY A 24 -12.04 3.85 -3.34
N LYS A 25 -13.27 3.83 -3.87
CA LYS A 25 -14.50 4.01 -3.09
C LYS A 25 -14.87 2.75 -2.32
N GLN A 26 -14.80 2.81 -0.99
CA GLN A 26 -15.18 1.69 -0.12
C GLN A 26 -16.44 1.98 0.69
N SER A 27 -17.10 0.91 1.15
CA SER A 27 -18.25 1.01 2.05
C SER A 27 -17.80 1.48 3.44
N ARG A 28 -18.63 2.26 4.15
CA ARG A 28 -18.32 2.71 5.52
C ARG A 28 -18.03 1.55 6.47
N LYS A 29 -18.71 0.41 6.30
CA LYS A 29 -18.44 -0.81 7.09
C LYS A 29 -17.05 -1.37 6.79
N SER A 30 -16.64 -1.41 5.52
CA SER A 30 -15.30 -1.87 5.10
C SER A 30 -14.21 -0.98 5.68
N VAL A 31 -14.37 0.35 5.64
CA VAL A 31 -13.41 1.31 6.23
C VAL A 31 -13.32 1.11 7.74
N ARG A 32 -14.47 0.96 8.43
CA ARG A 32 -14.49 0.71 9.88
C ARG A 32 -13.81 -0.61 10.25
N SER A 33 -13.95 -1.65 9.43
CA SER A 33 -13.27 -2.93 9.65
C SER A 33 -11.76 -2.81 9.42
N LEU A 34 -11.33 -2.13 8.36
CA LEU A 34 -9.91 -1.88 8.08
C LEU A 34 -9.24 -1.11 9.22
N ARG A 35 -9.89 -0.04 9.73
CA ARG A 35 -9.41 0.72 10.91
C ARG A 35 -9.24 -0.11 12.18
N LYS A 36 -9.87 -1.29 12.23
CA LYS A 36 -9.77 -2.27 13.34
C LYS A 36 -8.82 -3.43 13.01
N GLY A 37 -8.04 -3.34 11.92
CA GLY A 37 -7.15 -4.41 11.48
C GLY A 37 -7.90 -5.67 11.03
N LYS A 38 -9.07 -5.56 10.41
CA LYS A 38 -9.85 -6.74 9.97
C LYS A 38 -10.65 -6.56 8.70
N GLY A 39 -11.08 -7.69 8.15
CA GLY A 39 -12.06 -7.78 7.06
C GLY A 39 -11.43 -7.74 5.67
N LYS A 40 -12.27 -7.92 4.64
CA LYS A 40 -11.83 -8.10 3.23
C LYS A 40 -10.99 -6.95 2.67
N LEU A 41 -11.13 -5.74 3.25
CA LEU A 41 -10.35 -4.59 2.79
C LEU A 41 -8.90 -4.67 3.23
N LEU A 42 -8.62 -5.25 4.40
CA LEU A 42 -7.25 -5.50 4.86
C LEU A 42 -6.54 -6.47 3.92
N GLY A 43 -7.14 -7.63 3.64
CA GLY A 43 -6.52 -8.60 2.73
C GLY A 43 -6.25 -8.05 1.32
N LYS A 44 -7.07 -7.09 0.84
CA LYS A 44 -6.79 -6.38 -0.42
C LYS A 44 -5.55 -5.49 -0.33
N VAL A 45 -5.40 -4.76 0.77
CA VAL A 45 -4.23 -3.92 1.05
C VAL A 45 -2.98 -4.81 1.14
N ASP A 46 -3.04 -5.91 1.89
CA ASP A 46 -1.93 -6.85 2.04
C ASP A 46 -1.49 -7.44 0.70
N THR A 47 -2.45 -7.85 -0.14
CA THR A 47 -2.17 -8.39 -1.48
C THR A 47 -1.48 -7.36 -2.37
N GLN A 48 -1.90 -6.08 -2.30
CA GLN A 48 -1.26 -5.01 -3.06
C GLN A 48 0.15 -4.72 -2.58
N ILE A 49 0.37 -4.67 -1.25
CA ILE A 49 1.70 -4.49 -0.67
C ILE A 49 2.62 -5.63 -1.11
N GLN A 50 2.18 -6.88 -0.99
CA GLN A 50 2.96 -8.05 -1.42
C GLN A 50 3.33 -7.98 -2.90
N ARG A 51 2.41 -7.53 -3.76
CA ARG A 51 2.70 -7.36 -5.20
C ARG A 51 3.75 -6.28 -5.44
N LEU A 52 3.64 -5.15 -4.75
CA LEU A 52 4.60 -4.05 -4.90
C LEU A 52 5.99 -4.43 -4.37
N VAL A 53 6.07 -5.21 -3.29
CA VAL A 53 7.32 -5.81 -2.80
C VAL A 53 7.90 -6.78 -3.83
N GLN A 54 7.07 -7.67 -4.41
CA GLN A 54 7.51 -8.60 -5.46
C GLN A 54 8.01 -7.89 -6.73
N MET A 55 7.43 -6.74 -7.05
CA MET A 55 7.85 -5.91 -8.19
C MET A 55 9.11 -5.08 -7.90
N GLY A 56 9.61 -5.10 -6.65
CA GLY A 56 10.77 -4.29 -6.24
C GLY A 56 10.46 -2.79 -6.13
N GLU A 57 9.19 -2.39 -6.15
CA GLU A 57 8.77 -0.98 -6.01
C GLU A 57 8.83 -0.51 -4.55
N ILE A 58 8.86 -1.44 -3.58
CA ILE A 58 8.96 -1.14 -2.16
C ILE A 58 9.99 -2.07 -1.52
N ASN A 59 10.88 -1.50 -0.71
CA ASN A 59 11.76 -2.28 0.16
C ASN A 59 10.95 -2.95 1.28
N ASN A 60 11.31 -4.17 1.67
CA ASN A 60 10.65 -4.93 2.75
C ASN A 60 10.59 -4.15 4.08
N ASP A 61 11.50 -3.19 4.26
CA ASP A 61 11.61 -2.33 5.46
C ASP A 61 10.80 -1.01 5.39
N ALA A 62 10.02 -0.76 4.33
CA ALA A 62 9.24 0.47 4.23
C ALA A 62 8.07 0.47 5.23
N GLN A 63 8.16 1.33 6.25
CA GLN A 63 7.34 1.23 7.46
C GLN A 63 6.00 1.98 7.43
N THR A 64 5.79 2.91 6.47
CA THR A 64 4.63 3.82 6.49
C THR A 64 3.66 3.57 5.32
N VAL A 65 2.55 2.87 5.62
CA VAL A 65 1.44 2.64 4.67
C VAL A 65 0.31 3.64 4.93
N ILE A 66 0.07 4.58 4.02
CA ILE A 66 -1.04 5.53 4.10
C ILE A 66 -2.21 5.02 3.26
N VAL A 67 -3.29 4.60 3.91
CA VAL A 67 -4.50 4.13 3.23
C VAL A 67 -5.55 5.23 3.18
N VAL A 68 -5.71 5.84 2.00
CA VAL A 68 -6.73 6.87 1.78
C VAL A 68 -8.04 6.20 1.38
N VAL A 69 -9.12 6.49 2.11
CA VAL A 69 -10.44 5.93 1.79
C VAL A 69 -11.52 7.00 1.81
N SER A 70 -12.17 7.19 0.66
CA SER A 70 -13.33 8.08 0.55
C SER A 70 -14.63 7.31 0.84
N PRO A 71 -15.47 7.78 1.80
CA PRO A 71 -16.74 7.13 2.09
C PRO A 71 -17.73 7.32 0.93
N LYS A 72 -18.36 6.23 0.46
CA LYS A 72 -19.51 6.33 -0.46
C LYS A 72 -20.63 7.15 0.20
N LYS A 73 -21.06 8.25 -0.43
CA LYS A 73 -22.26 9.01 -0.03
C LYS A 73 -23.46 8.05 0.00
N LYS A 74 -24.22 8.05 1.09
CA LYS A 74 -25.51 7.34 1.12
C LYS A 74 -26.40 7.98 0.05
N ARG A 75 -26.99 7.19 -0.86
CA ARG A 75 -28.21 7.65 -1.53
C ARG A 75 -29.24 7.82 -0.41
N LEU A 76 -29.73 9.04 -0.20
CA LEU A 76 -30.97 9.22 0.54
C LEU A 76 -32.04 8.49 -0.26
N SER A 77 -32.40 7.30 0.21
CA SER A 77 -33.60 6.62 -0.24
C SER A 77 -34.74 7.35 0.46
N TRP A 78 -35.38 8.26 -0.25
CA TRP A 78 -36.67 8.80 0.13
C TRP A 78 -37.70 8.09 -0.74
N PHE A 79 -38.13 6.92 -0.28
CA PHE A 79 -39.31 6.16 -0.71
C PHE A 79 -39.62 5.16 0.41
#